data_AF-A0A1W1UYJ1-F1
#
_entry.id   AF-A0A1W1UYJ1-F1
#
_cell.length_a   1.000
_cell.length_b   1.000
_cell.length_c   1.000
_cell.angle_alpha   90.00
_cell.angle_beta   90.00
_cell.angle_gamma   90.00
#
_symmetry.space_group_name_H-M   'P 1'
#
loop_
_entity.id
_entity.type
_entity.pdbx_description
1 polymer ?
#
loop_
_entity_poly.entity_id
_entity_poly.type
_entity_poly.pdbx_seq_one_letter_code
_entity_poly.pdbx_strand_id
1 'polypeptide(L)'
;MNAVKLLSLSTNRRRLRPFLDPGGFFLFFGISGIDHNREERYQKRFEEEYYRNRTTVKLSQPLALGQYTLEGLPETANSLPWIVQNGGFVTGFLSDEGLSDLRKWMEQSDRIVQPVART
;
A
#
# COMPACT_ATOMS: atom_id res chain seq x y z
N MET A 1 -7.84 -18.57 14.64
CA MET A 1 -7.90 -17.21 14.08
C MET A 1 -9.30 -17.00 13.52
N ASN A 2 -9.95 -15.87 13.81
CA ASN A 2 -11.34 -15.66 13.40
C ASN A 2 -11.38 -15.15 11.97
N ALA A 3 -12.17 -15.81 11.12
CA ALA A 3 -12.48 -15.33 9.79
C ALA A 3 -13.29 -14.02 9.90
N VAL A 4 -12.91 -13.00 9.13
CA VAL A 4 -13.51 -11.66 9.19
C VAL A 4 -14.04 -11.29 7.80
N LYS A 5 -15.18 -10.60 7.75
CA LYS A 5 -15.79 -10.17 6.49
C LYS A 5 -15.35 -8.77 6.13
N LEU A 6 -15.00 -8.55 4.85
CA LEU A 6 -14.83 -7.21 4.29
C LEU A 6 -16.21 -6.56 4.07
N LEU A 7 -16.46 -5.44 4.75
CA LEU A 7 -17.72 -4.70 4.67
C LEU A 7 -17.69 -3.63 3.58
N SER A 8 -16.62 -2.84 3.55
CA SER A 8 -16.50 -1.72 2.62
C SER A 8 -15.07 -1.48 2.19
N LEU A 9 -14.96 -0.84 1.02
CA LEU A 9 -13.73 -0.42 0.39
C LEU A 9 -13.77 1.09 0.17
N SER A 10 -12.72 1.79 0.56
CA SER A 10 -12.46 3.17 0.17
C SER A 10 -11.06 3.25 -0.40
N THR A 11 -10.89 3.93 -1.53
CA THR A 11 -9.57 4.10 -2.15
C THR A 11 -9.30 5.57 -2.35
N ASN A 12 -8.09 5.99 -1.97
CA ASN A 12 -7.56 7.31 -2.26
C ASN A 12 -6.23 7.17 -3.00
N ARG A 13 -6.17 7.70 -4.22
CA ARG A 13 -4.94 7.74 -5.02
C ARG A 13 -4.09 8.92 -4.57
N ARG A 14 -2.89 8.66 -4.05
CA ARG A 14 -1.98 9.74 -3.63
C ARG A 14 -1.58 10.57 -4.86
N ARG A 15 -1.69 11.89 -4.74
CA ARG A 15 -1.06 12.82 -5.69
C ARG A 15 0.44 12.80 -5.43
N LEU A 16 1.22 12.47 -6.46
CA LEU A 16 2.66 12.62 -6.41
C LEU A 16 3.01 14.11 -6.32
N ARG A 17 3.85 14.48 -5.36
CA ARG A 17 4.38 15.84 -5.29
C ARG A 17 5.45 16.02 -6.37
N PRO A 18 5.58 17.22 -6.96
CA PRO A 18 6.67 17.50 -7.88
C PRO A 18 8.01 17.27 -7.18
N PHE A 19 8.86 16.46 -7.81
CA PHE A 19 10.20 16.15 -7.30
C PHE A 19 11.16 17.27 -7.72
N LEU A 20 11.63 18.06 -6.75
CA LEU A 20 12.78 18.93 -6.95
C LEU A 20 14.03 18.06 -6.81
N ASP A 21 14.75 17.85 -7.92
CA ASP A 21 16.01 17.11 -7.91
C ASP A 21 17.16 18.04 -7.48
N PRO A 22 17.72 17.87 -6.26
CA PRO A 22 18.91 18.63 -5.88
C PRO A 22 20.15 18.23 -6.68
N GLY A 23 20.17 17.05 -7.32
CA GLY A 23 21.29 16.59 -8.15
C GLY A 23 21.53 17.47 -9.38
N GLY A 24 20.46 17.97 -10.00
CA GLY A 24 20.55 18.99 -11.03
C GLY A 24 21.19 20.28 -10.52
N PHE A 25 20.87 20.70 -9.29
CA PHE A 25 21.48 21.85 -8.64
C PHE A 25 23.00 21.66 -8.41
N PHE A 26 23.47 20.48 -7.99
CA PHE A 26 24.91 20.23 -7.77
C PHE A 26 25.72 20.15 -9.07
N LEU A 27 25.14 19.62 -10.16
CA LEU A 27 25.74 19.65 -11.50
C LEU A 27 25.95 21.08 -12.01
N PHE A 28 25.03 22.00 -11.70
CA PHE A 28 25.15 23.42 -12.04
C PHE A 28 26.30 24.15 -11.30
N PHE A 29 26.70 23.68 -10.12
CA PHE A 29 27.76 24.30 -9.31
C PHE A 29 29.10 23.53 -9.31
N GLY A 30 29.28 22.53 -10.18
CA GLY A 30 30.56 21.85 -10.37
C GLY A 30 31.04 21.00 -9.19
N ILE A 31 30.14 20.66 -8.25
CA ILE A 31 30.47 19.81 -7.10
C ILE A 31 30.35 18.36 -7.55
N SER A 32 31.49 17.76 -7.90
CA SER A 32 31.64 16.32 -8.19
C SER A 32 31.48 15.50 -6.90
N GLY A 33 30.29 15.49 -6.32
CA GLY A 33 29.89 14.51 -5.32
C GLY A 33 29.25 13.33 -6.02
N ILE A 34 29.84 12.13 -5.91
CA ILE A 34 29.18 10.89 -6.31
C ILE A 34 27.89 10.80 -5.49
N ASP A 35 26.76 10.99 -6.16
CA ASP A 35 25.42 11.03 -5.58
C ASP A 35 25.00 9.61 -5.18
N HIS A 36 25.49 9.15 -4.02
CA HIS A 36 25.24 7.80 -3.48
C HIS A 36 23.74 7.55 -3.22
N ASN A 37 22.92 8.60 -3.13
CA ASN A 37 21.47 8.51 -2.87
C ASN A 37 20.63 8.55 -4.16
N ARG A 38 21.24 8.46 -5.34
CA ARG A 38 20.49 8.48 -6.61
C ARG A 38 19.60 7.25 -6.74
N GLU A 39 20.15 6.06 -6.51
CA GLU A 39 19.41 4.79 -6.65
C GLU A 39 18.29 4.67 -5.60
N GLU A 40 18.56 5.01 -4.33
CA GLU A 40 17.54 5.00 -3.27
C GLU A 40 16.37 5.95 -3.57
N ARG A 41 16.63 7.11 -4.17
CA ARG A 41 15.59 8.07 -4.57
C ARG A 41 14.76 7.55 -5.74
N TYR A 42 15.37 6.92 -6.73
CA TYR A 42 14.64 6.30 -7.84
C TYR A 42 13.82 5.10 -7.38
N GLN A 43 14.36 4.26 -6.50
CA GLN A 43 13.64 3.12 -5.93
C GLN A 43 12.42 3.57 -5.12
N LYS A 44 12.59 4.55 -4.23
CA LYS A 44 11.48 5.13 -3.45
C LYS A 44 10.42 5.75 -4.35
N ARG A 45 10.83 6.42 -5.43
CA ARG A 45 9.91 6.96 -6.43
C ARG A 45 9.17 5.84 -7.14
N PHE A 46 9.86 4.78 -7.57
CA PHE A 46 9.21 3.63 -8.19
C PHE A 46 8.16 3.01 -7.27
N GLU A 47 8.47 2.83 -5.98
CA GLU A 47 7.50 2.34 -4.99
C GLU A 47 6.31 3.28 -4.80
N GLU A 48 6.55 4.60 -4.67
CA GLU A 48 5.49 5.59 -4.60
C GLU A 48 4.65 5.64 -5.87
N GLU A 49 5.26 5.40 -7.03
CA GLU A 49 4.60 5.38 -8.32
C GLU A 49 3.83 4.09 -8.59
N TYR A 50 4.32 2.96 -8.12
CA TYR A 50 3.72 1.65 -8.33
C TYR A 50 2.59 1.40 -7.31
N TYR A 51 2.76 1.78 -6.04
CA TYR A 51 1.78 1.60 -4.96
C TYR A 51 1.04 2.90 -4.59
N ARG A 52 0.55 3.64 -5.59
CA ARG A 52 -0.12 4.95 -5.40
C ARG A 52 -1.45 4.87 -4.67
N ASN A 53 -2.11 3.71 -4.68
CA ASN A 53 -3.48 3.58 -4.20
C ASN A 53 -3.48 3.23 -2.72
N ARG A 54 -3.79 4.21 -1.88
CA ARG A 54 -4.07 3.97 -0.46
C ARG A 54 -5.49 3.46 -0.34
N THR A 55 -5.63 2.19 0.00
CA THR A 55 -6.92 1.51 0.14
C THR A 55 -7.22 1.28 1.61
N THR A 56 -8.34 1.80 2.07
CA THR A 56 -8.89 1.56 3.40
C THR A 56 -10.06 0.59 3.30
N VAL A 57 -9.97 -0.46 4.09
CA VAL A 57 -10.97 -1.51 4.21
C VAL A 57 -11.58 -1.45 5.60
N LYS A 58 -12.91 -1.64 5.67
CA LYS A 58 -13.60 -1.86 6.93
C LYS A 58 -13.88 -3.35 7.12
N LEU A 59 -13.43 -3.89 8.24
CA LEU A 59 -13.68 -5.27 8.63
C LEU A 59 -14.92 -5.38 9.53
N SER A 60 -15.58 -6.54 9.52
CA SER A 60 -16.74 -6.81 10.38
C SER A 60 -16.40 -6.89 11.87
N GLN A 61 -15.16 -7.21 12.19
CA GLN A 61 -14.64 -7.25 13.55
C GLN A 61 -13.37 -6.39 13.65
N PRO A 62 -13.20 -5.63 14.75
CA PRO A 62 -11.96 -4.89 14.98
C PRO A 62 -10.81 -5.85 15.23
N LEU A 63 -9.66 -5.58 14.62
CA LEU A 63 -8.40 -6.28 14.87
C LEU A 63 -7.51 -5.46 15.79
N ALA A 64 -6.54 -6.12 16.43
CA ALA A 64 -5.51 -5.43 17.19
C ALA A 64 -4.63 -4.58 16.25
N LEU A 65 -4.00 -3.54 16.80
CA LEU A 65 -3.07 -2.70 16.05
C LEU A 65 -1.86 -3.53 15.62
N GLY A 66 -1.50 -3.46 14.33
CA GLY A 66 -0.40 -4.23 13.79
C GLY A 66 -0.42 -4.35 12.28
N GLN A 67 0.52 -5.15 11.76
CA GLN A 67 0.59 -5.53 10.36
C GLN A 67 0.00 -6.92 10.16
N TYR A 68 -0.83 -7.06 9.13
CA TYR A 68 -1.53 -8.30 8.82
C TYR A 68 -1.44 -8.62 7.33
N THR A 69 -1.48 -9.90 7.03
CA THR A 69 -1.81 -10.43 5.71
C THR A 69 -3.27 -10.89 5.77
N LEU A 70 -4.08 -10.55 4.77
CA LEU A 70 -5.49 -10.95 4.71
C LEU A 70 -5.62 -12.15 3.78
N GLU A 71 -5.43 -13.35 4.31
CA GLU A 71 -5.55 -14.58 3.52
C GLU A 71 -6.96 -14.73 2.94
N GLY A 72 -7.04 -15.08 1.67
CA GLY A 72 -8.28 -15.07 0.88
C GLY A 72 -8.42 -13.87 -0.05
N LEU A 73 -7.63 -12.80 0.13
CA LEU A 73 -7.46 -11.77 -0.89
C LEU A 73 -6.55 -12.25 -2.04
N PRO A 74 -6.68 -11.66 -3.25
CA PRO A 74 -5.74 -11.87 -4.34
C PRO A 74 -4.29 -11.60 -3.91
N GLU A 75 -3.34 -12.38 -4.41
CA GLU A 75 -1.91 -12.23 -4.09
C GLU A 75 -1.39 -10.83 -4.42
N THR A 76 -1.84 -10.27 -5.54
CA THR A 76 -1.53 -8.89 -5.96
C THR A 76 -1.93 -7.85 -4.91
N ALA A 77 -3.02 -8.10 -4.17
CA ALA A 77 -3.53 -7.26 -3.10
C ALA A 77 -2.89 -7.51 -1.72
N ASN A 78 -2.13 -8.60 -1.56
CA ASN A 78 -1.35 -8.94 -0.36
C ASN A 78 0.17 -8.78 -0.56
N SER A 79 0.59 -8.16 -1.67
CA SER A 79 1.99 -7.83 -1.94
C SER A 79 2.64 -7.00 -0.83
N LEU A 80 1.87 -6.08 -0.24
CA LEU A 80 2.25 -5.29 0.93
C LEU A 80 1.39 -5.64 2.16
N PRO A 81 1.95 -5.49 3.38
CA PRO A 81 1.19 -5.73 4.59
C PRO A 81 0.04 -4.72 4.74
N TRP A 82 -1.08 -5.22 5.24
CA TRP A 82 -2.21 -4.42 5.65
C TRP A 82 -1.99 -3.90 7.07
N ILE A 83 -2.12 -2.59 7.25
CA ILE A 83 -1.88 -1.93 8.54
C ILE A 83 -3.22 -1.66 9.21
N VAL A 84 -3.46 -2.28 10.35
CA VAL A 84 -4.64 -2.02 11.17
C VAL A 84 -4.39 -0.74 11.98
N GLN A 85 -5.23 0.26 11.74
CA GLN A 85 -5.23 1.53 12.48
C GLN A 85 -6.33 1.52 13.55
N ASN A 86 -6.21 2.44 14.50
CA ASN A 86 -7.17 2.56 15.60
C ASN A 86 -8.58 2.83 15.04
N GLY A 87 -9.60 2.13 15.58
CA GLY A 87 -10.98 2.23 15.08
C GLY A 87 -11.41 1.16 14.08
N GLY A 88 -10.64 0.07 13.91
CA GLY A 88 -11.06 -1.09 13.10
C GLY A 88 -10.96 -0.89 11.58
N PHE A 89 -10.24 0.14 11.15
CA PHE A 89 -9.93 0.39 9.75
C PHE A 89 -8.58 -0.23 9.39
N VAL A 90 -8.54 -0.89 8.25
CA VAL A 90 -7.33 -1.55 7.75
C VAL A 90 -6.89 -0.83 6.49
N THR A 91 -5.64 -0.38 6.46
CA THR A 91 -5.09 0.39 5.34
C THR A 91 -4.01 -0.42 4.64
N GLY A 92 -4.10 -0.56 3.33
CA GLY A 92 -3.08 -1.14 2.46
C GLY A 92 -2.68 -0.18 1.35
N PHE A 93 -1.48 -0.37 0.82
CA PHE A 93 -1.05 0.31 -0.41
C PHE A 93 -1.09 -0.71 -1.54
N LEU A 94 -1.82 -0.38 -2.60
CA LEU A 94 -2.06 -1.27 -3.72
C LEU A 94 -1.53 -0.65 -5.02
N SER A 95 -1.08 -1.52 -5.92
CA SER A 95 -0.87 -1.15 -7.32
C SER A 95 -2.21 -0.96 -8.03
N ASP A 96 -2.18 -0.41 -9.25
CA ASP A 96 -3.38 -0.30 -10.08
C ASP A 96 -3.96 -1.70 -10.40
N GLU A 97 -3.09 -2.69 -10.61
CA GLU A 97 -3.47 -4.11 -10.80
C GLU A 97 -4.10 -4.71 -9.54
N GLY A 98 -3.42 -4.61 -8.39
CA GLY A 98 -3.94 -5.15 -7.12
C GLY A 98 -5.23 -4.48 -6.67
N LEU A 99 -5.42 -3.18 -6.98
CA LEU A 99 -6.71 -2.50 -6.79
C LEU A 99 -7.81 -3.11 -7.66
N SER A 100 -7.52 -3.36 -8.94
CA SER A 100 -8.49 -3.91 -9.90
C SER A 100 -8.92 -5.32 -9.51
N ASP A 101 -7.98 -6.16 -9.08
CA ASP A 101 -8.25 -7.51 -8.61
C ASP A 101 -9.06 -7.51 -7.32
N LEU A 102 -8.72 -6.62 -6.38
CA LEU A 102 -9.45 -6.50 -5.14
C LEU A 102 -10.88 -5.98 -5.36
N ARG A 103 -11.11 -5.10 -6.35
CA ARG A 103 -12.47 -4.70 -6.76
C ARG A 103 -13.27 -5.86 -7.31
N LYS A 104 -12.70 -6.65 -8.23
CA LYS A 104 -13.35 -7.87 -8.76
C LYS A 104 -13.65 -8.88 -7.66
N TRP A 105 -12.70 -9.07 -6.74
CA TRP A 105 -12.90 -9.94 -5.58
C TRP A 105 -14.02 -9.45 -4.67
N MET A 106 -14.13 -8.12 -4.45
CA MET A 106 -15.24 -7.52 -3.71
C MET A 106 -16.61 -7.72 -4.38
N GLU A 107 -16.69 -8.03 -5.67
CA GLU A 107 -17.97 -8.36 -6.32
C GLU A 107 -18.47 -9.77 -5.95
N GLN A 108 -17.61 -10.62 -5.37
CA GLN A 108 -17.96 -11.96 -4.92
C GLN A 108 -18.81 -11.93 -3.63
N SER A 109 -19.59 -12.99 -3.40
CA SER A 109 -20.62 -13.07 -2.36
C SER A 109 -20.08 -13.27 -0.95
N ASP A 110 -19.02 -14.07 -0.77
CA ASP A 110 -18.59 -14.49 0.57
C ASP A 110 -17.69 -13.45 1.26
N ARG A 111 -16.76 -12.79 0.56
CA ARG A 111 -15.89 -11.70 1.08
C ARG A 111 -15.25 -11.98 2.46
N ILE A 112 -15.00 -13.25 2.76
CA ILE A 112 -14.41 -13.70 4.01
C ILE A 112 -12.90 -13.79 3.82
N VAL A 113 -12.16 -13.22 4.76
CA VAL A 113 -10.70 -13.26 4.80
C VAL A 113 -10.22 -13.69 6.18
N GLN A 114 -9.04 -14.28 6.25
CA GLN A 114 -8.38 -14.63 7.49
C GLN A 114 -7.21 -13.67 7.75
N PRO A 115 -7.29 -12.82 8.78
CA PRO A 115 -6.18 -11.93 9.12
C PRO A 115 -5.09 -12.72 9.85
N VAL A 116 -3.91 -12.78 9.24
CA VAL A 116 -2.70 -13.39 9.80
C VAL A 116 -1.71 -12.28 10.16
N ALA A 117 -1.34 -12.20 11.44
CA ALA A 117 -0.39 -11.19 11.90
C ALA A 117 0.98 -11.44 11.25
N ARG A 118 1.54 -10.41 10.60
CA ARG A 118 2.88 -10.44 10.05
C ARG A 118 3.83 -10.01 11.17
N THR A 119 4.67 -10.94 11.63
CA THR A 119 5.66 -10.72 12.70
C THR A 119 6.91 -10.08 12.14
#